data_AF-A0A8S3CNW1-F1
#
_entry.id   AF-A0A8S3CNW1-F1
#
_cell.length_a   1.000
_cell.length_b   1.000
_cell.length_c   1.000
_cell.angle_alpha   90.00
_cell.angle_beta   90.00
_cell.angle_gamma   90.00
#
_symmetry.space_group_name_H-M   'P 1'
#
loop_
_entity.id
_entity.type
_entity.pdbx_description
1 polymer ?
#
loop_
_entity_poly.entity_id
_entity_poly.type
_entity_poly.pdbx_seq_one_letter_code
_entity_poly.pdbx_strand_id
1 'polypeptide(L)'
;MYTNTYFGDYPHYAPAIAGKMGEFTRWMLISYKKSVKASSYYDKYKPKNIVDENVKTFWVAEKNDDKQWVEIDLLNLATVYAVQINYHDYKSNIYGKVQQLYHRYFMEGSMDGKIWSILVDRINDYKDVPNDYVELGFPQIVRYVRYKNIHVPMSKLSISDLRIFGRGYGQIPAKVK
;
A
#
# COMPACT_ATOMS: atom_id res chain seq x y z
N MET A 1 -28.57 -4.37 17.58
CA MET A 1 -27.53 -4.21 16.54
C MET A 1 -26.20 -4.00 17.25
N TYR A 2 -25.21 -4.85 17.03
CA TYR A 2 -23.87 -4.70 17.59
C TYR A 2 -22.87 -4.52 16.45
N THR A 3 -21.81 -3.75 16.68
CA THR A 3 -20.73 -3.52 15.71
C THR A 3 -19.39 -3.79 16.39
N ASN A 4 -18.51 -4.53 15.72
CA ASN A 4 -17.14 -4.72 16.16
C ASN A 4 -16.24 -3.71 15.44
N THR A 5 -15.72 -2.73 16.17
CA THR A 5 -14.83 -1.69 15.63
C THR A 5 -13.35 -2.03 15.75
N TYR A 6 -13.01 -3.16 16.37
CA TYR A 6 -11.64 -3.58 16.57
C TYR A 6 -10.96 -3.90 15.23
N PHE A 7 -9.84 -3.22 14.94
CA PHE A 7 -9.14 -3.29 13.65
C PHE A 7 -10.04 -3.03 12.43
N GLY A 8 -11.11 -2.22 12.57
CA GLY A 8 -12.10 -2.03 11.51
C GLY A 8 -11.55 -1.51 10.17
N ASP A 9 -10.35 -0.92 10.16
CA ASP A 9 -9.63 -0.47 8.96
C ASP A 9 -8.61 -1.50 8.42
N TYR A 10 -8.57 -2.70 8.99
CA TYR A 10 -7.72 -3.83 8.55
C TYR A 10 -8.57 -4.90 7.84
N PRO A 11 -7.94 -5.82 7.09
CA PRO A 11 -8.67 -6.82 6.32
C PRO A 11 -9.54 -7.75 7.18
N HIS A 12 -10.82 -7.83 6.84
CA HIS A 12 -11.81 -8.74 7.41
C HIS A 12 -12.38 -9.64 6.32
N TYR A 13 -12.78 -10.85 6.69
CA TYR A 13 -13.40 -11.77 5.75
C TYR A 13 -14.77 -11.24 5.31
N ALA A 14 -14.99 -11.24 3.99
CA ALA A 14 -16.27 -10.84 3.40
C ALA A 14 -17.40 -11.80 3.82
N PRO A 15 -18.67 -11.35 3.79
CA PRO A 15 -19.83 -12.19 4.13
C PRO A 15 -19.94 -13.49 3.32
N ALA A 16 -19.38 -13.53 2.12
CA ALA A 16 -19.37 -14.71 1.27
C ALA A 16 -18.49 -15.86 1.80
N ILE A 17 -17.58 -15.59 2.75
CA ILE A 17 -16.75 -16.64 3.36
C ILE A 17 -17.55 -17.34 4.46
N ALA A 18 -18.02 -18.55 4.16
CA ALA A 18 -18.82 -19.36 5.07
C ALA A 18 -18.14 -19.52 6.45
N GLY A 19 -18.88 -19.17 7.51
CA GLY A 19 -18.43 -19.31 8.88
C GLY A 19 -17.38 -18.30 9.36
N LYS A 20 -17.03 -17.29 8.55
CA LYS A 20 -16.03 -16.26 8.92
C LYS A 20 -16.47 -14.82 8.66
N MET A 21 -17.76 -14.60 8.38
CA MET A 21 -18.27 -13.27 8.03
C MET A 21 -17.85 -12.21 9.06
N GLY A 22 -17.13 -11.18 8.61
CA GLY A 22 -16.70 -10.08 9.46
C GLY A 22 -15.66 -10.49 10.51
N GLU A 23 -15.04 -11.66 10.40
CA GLU A 23 -13.91 -12.04 11.25
C GLU A 23 -12.64 -11.35 10.76
N PHE A 24 -11.82 -10.89 11.71
CA PHE A 24 -10.51 -10.34 11.41
C PHE A 24 -9.58 -11.42 10.83
N THR A 25 -8.98 -11.14 9.68
CA THR A 25 -8.04 -12.06 8.99
C THR A 25 -6.75 -12.34 9.79
N ARG A 26 -6.47 -11.49 10.79
CA ARG A 26 -5.20 -11.44 11.52
C ARG A 26 -4.03 -11.04 10.62
N TRP A 27 -4.29 -10.35 9.52
CA TRP A 27 -3.26 -9.74 8.70
C TRP A 27 -2.96 -8.36 9.27
N MET A 28 -1.76 -8.21 9.82
CA MET A 28 -1.32 -6.98 10.46
C MET A 28 -0.64 -6.07 9.44
N LEU A 29 -0.59 -4.77 9.74
CA LEU A 29 0.13 -3.77 8.96
C LEU A 29 1.64 -3.94 9.19
N ILE A 30 2.28 -4.67 8.28
CA ILE A 30 3.71 -5.01 8.39
C ILE A 30 4.62 -3.95 7.74
N SER A 31 4.04 -2.97 7.04
CA SER A 31 4.79 -1.80 6.52
C SER A 31 5.00 -0.68 7.55
N TYR A 32 4.31 -0.70 8.71
CA TYR A 32 4.37 0.39 9.68
C TYR A 32 5.80 0.68 10.18
N LYS A 33 6.21 1.95 10.09
CA LYS A 33 7.54 2.47 10.48
C LYS A 33 8.72 1.72 9.86
N LYS A 34 8.52 1.09 8.71
CA LYS A 34 9.58 0.41 7.97
C LYS A 34 10.47 1.38 7.21
N SER A 35 11.64 0.91 6.80
CA SER A 35 12.56 1.73 6.03
C SER A 35 12.03 1.90 4.61
N VAL A 36 12.12 3.12 4.08
CA VAL A 36 11.58 3.46 2.75
C VAL A 36 12.66 4.16 1.91
N LYS A 37 12.80 3.72 0.65
CA LYS A 37 13.57 4.42 -0.39
C LYS A 37 12.63 4.83 -1.51
N ALA A 38 12.93 5.92 -2.20
CA ALA A 38 12.18 6.33 -3.38
C ALA A 38 13.12 6.82 -4.48
N SER A 39 12.61 6.85 -5.70
CA SER A 39 13.28 7.42 -6.87
C SER A 39 13.64 8.90 -6.71
N SER A 40 12.73 9.67 -6.11
CA SER A 40 12.86 11.11 -5.91
C SER A 40 11.91 11.58 -4.81
N TYR A 41 12.14 12.77 -4.26
CA TYR A 41 11.16 13.44 -3.41
C TYR A 41 11.48 14.94 -3.28
N TYR A 42 10.46 15.74 -3.03
CA TYR A 42 10.63 17.11 -2.54
C TYR A 42 10.96 17.10 -1.03
N ASP A 43 11.92 17.92 -0.56
CA ASP A 43 12.48 17.88 0.81
C ASP A 43 11.45 17.74 1.95
N LYS A 44 10.28 18.39 1.83
CA LYS A 44 9.21 18.34 2.84
C LYS A 44 8.41 17.03 2.83
N TYR A 45 8.38 16.33 1.70
CA TYR A 45 7.48 15.21 1.41
C TYR A 45 8.26 13.90 1.31
N LYS A 46 8.86 13.50 2.44
CA LYS A 46 9.83 12.39 2.51
C LYS A 46 9.15 11.03 2.28
N PRO A 47 9.85 10.03 1.71
CA PRO A 47 9.31 8.69 1.46
C PRO A 47 8.79 7.99 2.72
N LYS A 48 9.43 8.20 3.88
CA LYS A 48 9.01 7.62 5.17
C LYS A 48 7.59 8.00 5.60
N ASN A 49 7.00 9.04 5.01
CA ASN A 49 5.67 9.49 5.34
C ASN A 49 4.58 8.49 4.90
N ILE A 50 4.89 7.56 3.98
CA ILE A 50 3.89 6.57 3.50
C ILE A 50 3.71 5.38 4.44
N VAL A 51 4.46 5.32 5.54
CA VAL A 51 4.47 4.19 6.49
C VAL A 51 4.27 4.65 7.94
N ASP A 52 3.79 5.88 8.15
CA ASP A 52 3.63 6.46 9.49
C ASP A 52 2.17 6.46 10.00
N GLU A 53 1.22 5.96 9.20
CA GLU A 53 -0.22 5.91 9.49
C GLU A 53 -0.83 7.31 9.78
N ASN A 54 -0.19 8.38 9.31
CA ASN A 54 -0.67 9.75 9.48
C ASN A 54 -1.16 10.33 8.16
N VAL A 55 -2.48 10.46 8.04
CA VAL A 55 -3.16 10.96 6.82
C VAL A 55 -2.74 12.38 6.40
N LYS A 56 -2.10 13.15 7.29
CA LYS A 56 -1.66 14.53 7.03
C LYS A 56 -0.25 14.61 6.45
N THR A 57 0.47 13.50 6.44
CA THR A 57 1.82 13.38 5.87
C THR A 57 1.76 12.50 4.63
N PHE A 58 2.62 12.81 3.66
CA PHE A 58 2.64 12.12 2.38
C PHE A 58 4.01 12.27 1.71
N TRP A 59 4.32 11.34 0.82
CA TRP A 59 5.42 11.43 -0.13
C TRP A 59 4.95 12.12 -1.40
N VAL A 60 5.82 12.93 -2.01
CA VAL A 60 5.60 13.53 -3.32
C VAL A 60 6.85 13.31 -4.16
N ALA A 61 6.70 12.62 -5.29
CA ALA A 61 7.77 12.49 -6.27
C ALA A 61 8.01 13.81 -7.01
N GLU A 62 9.24 14.04 -7.47
CA GLU A 62 9.58 15.26 -8.22
C GLU A 62 8.82 15.34 -9.56
N LYS A 63 8.50 14.18 -10.14
CA LYS A 63 7.79 14.02 -11.41
C LYS A 63 6.63 13.03 -11.28
N ASN A 64 5.70 13.06 -12.24
CA ASN A 64 4.70 12.01 -12.45
C ASN A 64 5.04 11.31 -13.78
N ASP A 65 5.95 10.35 -13.73
CA ASP A 65 6.37 9.53 -14.88
C ASP A 65 6.62 8.08 -14.46
N ASP A 66 6.93 7.23 -15.44
CA ASP A 66 7.16 5.79 -15.28
C ASP A 66 8.52 5.44 -14.63
N LYS A 67 9.31 6.46 -14.28
CA LYS A 67 10.59 6.30 -13.57
C LYS A 67 10.42 6.41 -12.07
N GLN A 68 9.23 6.80 -11.60
CA GLN A 68 8.98 6.96 -10.17
C GLN A 68 8.66 5.65 -9.49
N TRP A 69 9.31 5.42 -8.34
CA TRP A 69 9.13 4.21 -7.55
C TRP A 69 9.33 4.49 -6.07
N VAL A 70 8.74 3.65 -5.23
CA VAL A 70 8.98 3.63 -3.79
C VAL A 70 9.11 2.19 -3.31
N GLU A 71 10.10 1.93 -2.47
CA GLU A 71 10.47 0.62 -1.96
C GLU A 71 10.44 0.62 -0.44
N ILE A 72 9.78 -0.37 0.14
CA ILE A 72 9.72 -0.63 1.58
C ILE A 72 10.57 -1.87 1.88
N ASP A 73 11.53 -1.73 2.80
CA ASP A 73 12.21 -2.87 3.43
C ASP A 73 11.50 -3.23 4.74
N LEU A 74 10.82 -4.39 4.75
CA LEU A 74 10.10 -4.94 5.91
C LEU A 74 11.06 -5.36 7.05
N LEU A 75 12.38 -5.29 6.81
CA LEU A 75 13.51 -5.63 7.68
C LEU A 75 13.69 -7.14 7.90
N ASN A 76 12.59 -7.89 7.92
CA ASN A 76 12.57 -9.34 8.00
C ASN A 76 11.69 -9.89 6.87
N LEU A 77 11.89 -11.16 6.52
CA LEU A 77 10.93 -11.87 5.70
C LEU A 77 9.56 -11.85 6.39
N ALA A 78 8.52 -11.70 5.59
CA ALA A 78 7.13 -11.76 6.03
C ALA A 78 6.27 -12.34 4.91
N THR A 79 5.15 -12.96 5.28
CA THR A 79 4.14 -13.40 4.33
C THR A 79 3.17 -12.25 4.09
N VAL A 80 3.14 -11.73 2.87
CA VAL A 80 2.22 -10.69 2.41
C VAL A 80 0.97 -11.35 1.86
N TYR A 81 -0.19 -10.83 2.26
CA TYR A 81 -1.51 -11.29 1.82
C TYR A 81 -2.26 -10.23 1.03
N ALA A 82 -2.09 -8.96 1.37
CA ALA A 82 -2.72 -7.87 0.65
C ALA A 82 -1.86 -6.61 0.72
N VAL A 83 -2.12 -5.69 -0.21
CA VAL A 83 -1.50 -4.37 -0.28
C VAL A 83 -2.58 -3.32 -0.51
N GLN A 84 -2.34 -2.12 -0.01
CA GLN A 84 -3.19 -0.97 -0.25
C GLN A 84 -2.36 0.28 -0.50
N ILE A 85 -2.67 0.99 -1.58
CA ILE A 85 -2.10 2.30 -1.89
C ILE A 85 -3.17 3.35 -1.62
N ASN A 86 -2.82 4.38 -0.84
CA ASN A 86 -3.64 5.57 -0.68
C ASN A 86 -2.91 6.75 -1.32
N TYR A 87 -3.46 7.27 -2.41
CA TYR A 87 -2.96 8.46 -3.08
C TYR A 87 -3.37 9.72 -2.31
N HIS A 88 -2.54 10.76 -2.37
CA HIS A 88 -2.85 12.05 -1.76
C HIS A 88 -3.10 13.10 -2.84
N ASP A 89 -4.09 13.96 -2.65
CA ASP A 89 -4.32 15.12 -3.51
C ASP A 89 -3.31 16.22 -3.18
N TYR A 90 -2.26 16.35 -4.00
CA TYR A 90 -1.27 17.42 -3.86
C TYR A 90 -1.14 18.21 -5.15
N LYS A 91 -1.64 19.45 -5.15
CA LYS A 91 -1.63 20.35 -6.31
C LYS A 91 -2.19 19.66 -7.57
N SER A 92 -3.24 18.87 -7.41
CA SER A 92 -3.84 18.11 -8.52
C SER A 92 -4.39 19.02 -9.60
N ASN A 93 -4.88 20.21 -9.24
CA ASN A 93 -5.70 21.07 -10.10
C ASN A 93 -6.98 20.38 -10.62
N ILE A 94 -7.44 19.33 -9.92
CA ILE A 94 -8.68 18.62 -10.24
C ILE A 94 -9.78 19.21 -9.35
N TYR A 95 -10.83 19.76 -9.96
CA TYR A 95 -11.95 20.37 -9.24
C TYR A 95 -13.27 19.78 -9.72
N GLY A 96 -14.18 19.53 -8.77
CA GLY A 96 -15.49 18.95 -9.06
C GLY A 96 -15.41 17.50 -9.56
N LYS A 97 -16.42 17.08 -10.33
CA LYS A 97 -16.51 15.72 -10.86
C LYS A 97 -15.86 15.64 -12.24
N VAL A 98 -14.59 15.26 -12.28
CA VAL A 98 -13.87 14.97 -13.52
C VAL A 98 -14.10 13.51 -13.90
N GLN A 99 -14.41 13.27 -15.18
CA GLN A 99 -14.58 11.91 -15.71
C GLN A 99 -13.24 11.37 -16.20
N GLN A 100 -13.14 10.05 -16.33
CA GLN A 100 -11.98 9.36 -16.94
C GLN A 100 -10.66 9.58 -16.18
N LEU A 101 -10.74 9.72 -14.85
CA LEU A 101 -9.57 9.59 -13.99
C LEU A 101 -9.20 8.11 -13.89
N TYR A 102 -7.91 7.78 -13.89
CA TYR A 102 -7.46 6.40 -13.74
C TYR A 102 -6.05 6.33 -13.18
N HIS A 103 -5.73 5.19 -12.56
CA HIS A 103 -4.43 4.93 -11.96
C HIS A 103 -3.81 3.68 -12.56
N ARG A 104 -2.54 3.76 -12.94
CA ARG A 104 -1.75 2.65 -13.49
C ARG A 104 -0.44 2.55 -12.75
N TYR A 105 -0.14 1.34 -12.31
CA TYR A 105 1.07 1.06 -11.57
C TYR A 105 1.37 -0.43 -11.64
N PHE A 106 2.50 -0.83 -11.08
CA PHE A 106 2.72 -2.21 -10.71
C PHE A 106 3.44 -2.29 -9.36
N MET A 107 3.22 -3.38 -8.64
CA MET A 107 3.92 -3.68 -7.40
C MET A 107 4.64 -5.01 -7.53
N GLU A 108 5.89 -5.02 -7.09
CA GLU A 108 6.77 -6.19 -7.08
C GLU A 108 7.29 -6.45 -5.66
N GLY A 109 7.63 -7.71 -5.39
CA GLY A 109 8.13 -8.18 -4.12
C GLY A 109 9.43 -8.96 -4.30
N SER A 110 10.31 -8.92 -3.30
CA SER A 110 11.59 -9.62 -3.34
C SER A 110 12.01 -10.11 -1.96
N MET A 111 12.64 -11.28 -1.90
CA MET A 111 13.27 -11.80 -0.68
C MET A 111 14.66 -11.20 -0.44
N ASP A 112 15.37 -10.82 -1.51
CA ASP A 112 16.80 -10.47 -1.49
C ASP A 112 17.11 -9.07 -2.05
N GLY A 113 16.11 -8.40 -2.63
CA GLY A 113 16.22 -7.09 -3.28
C GLY A 113 16.77 -7.16 -4.70
N LYS A 114 17.03 -8.37 -5.23
CA LYS A 114 17.65 -8.61 -6.54
C LYS A 114 16.68 -9.28 -7.51
N ILE A 115 16.02 -10.34 -7.06
CA ILE A 115 15.03 -11.08 -7.85
C ILE A 115 13.64 -10.64 -7.42
N TRP A 116 12.85 -10.15 -8.37
CA TRP A 116 11.55 -9.55 -8.12
C TRP A 116 10.45 -10.37 -8.77
N SER A 117 9.37 -10.62 -8.01
CA SER A 117 8.13 -11.23 -8.50
C SER A 117 6.99 -10.23 -8.44
N ILE A 118 6.04 -10.34 -9.37
CA ILE A 118 4.88 -9.46 -9.43
C ILE A 118 3.95 -9.78 -8.27
N LEU A 119 3.57 -8.75 -7.50
CA LEU A 119 2.51 -8.82 -6.49
C LEU A 119 1.19 -8.30 -7.07
N VAL A 120 1.25 -7.15 -7.76
CA VAL A 120 0.07 -6.51 -8.36
C VAL A 120 0.44 -5.93 -9.73
N ASP A 121 -0.38 -6.22 -10.73
CA ASP A 121 -0.26 -5.65 -12.08
C ASP A 121 -1.50 -4.80 -12.40
N ARG A 122 -1.28 -3.49 -12.54
CA ARG A 122 -2.29 -2.49 -12.95
C ARG A 122 -1.79 -1.67 -14.16
N ILE A 123 -0.87 -2.22 -14.96
CA ILE A 123 -0.24 -1.47 -16.07
C ILE A 123 -1.28 -1.08 -17.14
N ASN A 124 -2.32 -1.88 -17.32
CA ASN A 124 -3.41 -1.66 -18.28
C ASN A 124 -4.77 -1.42 -17.60
N ASP A 125 -4.78 -0.95 -16.35
CA ASP A 125 -6.02 -0.59 -15.65
C ASP A 125 -6.44 0.85 -15.98
N TYR A 126 -7.75 1.07 -16.15
CA TYR A 126 -8.34 2.38 -16.47
C TYR A 126 -9.39 2.80 -15.44
N LYS A 127 -9.37 2.19 -14.25
CA LYS A 127 -10.27 2.54 -13.14
C LYS A 127 -9.71 3.68 -12.31
N ASP A 128 -10.63 4.50 -11.82
CA ASP A 128 -10.36 5.51 -10.81
C ASP A 128 -10.26 4.85 -9.42
N VAL A 129 -9.03 4.53 -9.00
CA VAL A 129 -8.74 3.87 -7.71
C VAL A 129 -7.78 4.72 -6.87
N PRO A 130 -8.22 5.86 -6.31
CA PRO A 130 -7.38 6.71 -5.46
C PRO A 130 -7.00 6.04 -4.13
N ASN A 131 -7.73 4.98 -3.74
CA ASN A 131 -7.39 4.09 -2.65
C ASN A 131 -7.58 2.64 -3.15
N ASP A 132 -6.52 2.00 -3.62
CA ASP A 132 -6.59 0.67 -4.22
C ASP A 132 -6.16 -0.38 -3.20
N TYR A 133 -7.10 -1.19 -2.72
CA TYR A 133 -6.83 -2.38 -1.90
C TYR A 133 -6.85 -3.62 -2.78
N VAL A 134 -5.79 -4.42 -2.72
CA VAL A 134 -5.63 -5.65 -3.50
C VAL A 134 -5.20 -6.79 -2.60
N GLU A 135 -6.07 -7.79 -2.45
CA GLU A 135 -5.70 -9.11 -1.90
C GLU A 135 -4.95 -9.90 -2.98
N LEU A 136 -3.81 -10.49 -2.61
CA LEU A 136 -3.01 -11.29 -3.51
C LEU A 136 -3.71 -12.64 -3.77
N GLY A 137 -3.69 -13.11 -5.02
CA GLY A 137 -4.25 -14.42 -5.35
C GLY A 137 -3.59 -15.57 -4.59
N PHE A 138 -2.29 -15.43 -4.27
CA PHE A 138 -1.56 -16.33 -3.38
C PHE A 138 -0.63 -15.52 -2.46
N PRO A 139 -0.57 -15.84 -1.16
CA PRO A 139 0.35 -15.15 -0.24
C PRO A 139 1.81 -15.32 -0.69
N GLN A 140 2.60 -14.24 -0.60
CA GLN A 140 3.99 -14.22 -1.05
C GLN A 140 4.94 -13.95 0.12
N ILE A 141 6.05 -14.68 0.20
CA ILE A 141 7.09 -14.43 1.20
C ILE A 141 8.09 -13.44 0.63
N VAL A 142 8.17 -12.25 1.21
CA VAL A 142 9.04 -11.17 0.74
C VAL A 142 9.66 -10.42 1.91
N ARG A 143 10.75 -9.71 1.65
CA ARG A 143 11.32 -8.70 2.55
C ARG A 143 11.16 -7.30 1.98
N TYR A 144 11.28 -7.14 0.67
CA TYR A 144 11.14 -5.88 -0.02
C TYR A 144 9.86 -5.86 -0.82
N VAL A 145 9.17 -4.73 -0.81
CA VAL A 145 8.01 -4.46 -1.67
C VAL A 145 8.25 -3.13 -2.36
N ARG A 146 8.09 -3.09 -3.68
CA ARG A 146 8.31 -1.89 -4.48
C ARG A 146 7.09 -1.57 -5.32
N TYR A 147 6.62 -0.34 -5.18
CA TYR A 147 5.64 0.30 -6.06
C TYR A 147 6.36 1.02 -7.20
N LYS A 148 5.83 0.90 -8.41
CA LYS A 148 6.34 1.58 -9.61
C LYS A 148 5.18 2.25 -10.34
N ASN A 149 5.29 3.56 -10.51
CA ASN A 149 4.28 4.37 -11.17
C ASN A 149 4.27 4.11 -12.67
N ILE A 150 3.09 4.19 -13.29
CA ILE A 150 2.94 4.29 -14.75
C ILE A 150 2.11 5.54 -15.08
N HIS A 151 1.02 5.76 -14.36
CA HIS A 151 0.19 6.94 -14.50
C HIS A 151 -0.64 7.19 -13.24
N VAL A 152 -0.68 8.43 -12.79
CA VAL A 152 -1.75 8.95 -11.93
C VAL A 152 -2.39 10.16 -12.60
N PRO A 153 -3.69 10.44 -12.33
CA PRO A 153 -4.39 11.50 -13.03
C PRO A 153 -3.96 12.91 -12.59
N MET A 154 -3.28 13.01 -11.45
CA MET A 154 -2.81 14.26 -10.86
C MET A 154 -1.52 14.74 -11.51
N SER A 155 -1.25 16.05 -11.46
CA SER A 155 0.01 16.63 -11.98
C SER A 155 1.27 16.11 -11.26
N LYS A 156 1.12 15.66 -10.02
CA LYS A 156 2.17 15.10 -9.17
C LYS A 156 1.77 13.72 -8.66
N LEU A 157 2.74 12.81 -8.62
CA LEU A 157 2.59 11.55 -7.90
C LEU A 157 2.77 11.81 -6.41
N SER A 158 1.71 11.57 -5.66
CA SER A 158 1.71 11.71 -4.20
C SER A 158 0.96 10.56 -3.54
N ILE A 159 1.58 9.95 -2.54
CA ILE A 159 1.07 8.80 -1.79
C ILE A 159 1.10 9.17 -0.32
N SER A 160 -0.04 9.04 0.36
CA SER A 160 -0.15 9.23 1.81
C SER A 160 0.15 7.95 2.57
N ASP A 161 -0.15 6.78 2.00
CA ASP A 161 0.05 5.51 2.67
C ASP A 161 0.31 4.37 1.67
N LEU A 162 1.25 3.50 2.02
CA LEU A 162 1.46 2.22 1.35
C LEU A 162 1.40 1.10 2.40
N ARG A 163 0.18 0.58 2.58
CA ARG A 163 -0.13 -0.45 3.56
C ARG A 163 0.17 -1.82 2.99
N ILE A 164 1.00 -2.58 3.69
CA ILE A 164 1.30 -3.98 3.37
C ILE A 164 0.73 -4.81 4.51
N PHE A 165 -0.24 -5.67 4.20
CA PHE A 165 -0.92 -6.51 5.17
C PHE A 165 -0.38 -7.93 5.11
N GLY A 166 -0.03 -8.47 6.27
CA GLY A 166 0.34 -9.86 6.36
C GLY A 166 0.81 -10.32 7.72
N ARG A 167 1.72 -11.30 7.73
CA ARG A 167 2.22 -11.95 8.93
C ARG A 167 3.74 -11.96 8.93
N GLY A 168 4.34 -11.29 9.90
CA GLY A 168 5.77 -11.43 10.18
C GLY A 168 6.07 -12.71 10.94
N TYR A 169 7.31 -13.19 10.87
CA TYR A 169 7.81 -14.33 11.65
C TYR A 169 8.40 -13.93 13.01
N GLY A 170 8.14 -12.70 13.47
CA GLY A 170 8.61 -12.21 14.76
C GLY A 170 7.84 -12.81 15.94
N GLN A 171 8.31 -12.54 17.16
CA GLN A 171 7.60 -12.95 18.37
C GLN A 171 6.21 -12.27 18.41
N ILE A 172 5.19 -13.06 18.75
CA ILE A 172 3.84 -12.55 18.95
C ILE A 172 3.89 -11.57 20.14
N PRO A 173 3.28 -10.38 20.04
CA PRO A 173 3.22 -9.43 21.15
C PRO A 173 2.65 -10.09 22.41
N ALA A 174 3.23 -9.75 23.56
CA ALA A 174 2.68 -10.17 24.84
C ALA A 174 1.24 -9.67 24.98
N LYS A 175 0.40 -10.45 25.64
CA LYS A 175 -0.98 -10.06 25.92
C LYS A 175 -0.96 -8.74 26.70
N VAL A 176 -1.69 -7.74 26.23
CA VAL A 176 -1.88 -6.49 26.98
C VAL A 176 -2.54 -6.85 28.31
N LYS A 177 -1.96 -6.40 29.41
CA LYS A 177 -2.51 -6.57 30.76
C LYS A 177 -3.60 -5.54 31.02
#